data_AF-A0A0M9YF02-F1
#
_entry.id   AF-A0A0M9YF02-F1
#
_cell.length_a   1.000
_cell.length_b   1.000
_cell.length_c   1.000
_cell.angle_alpha   90.00
_cell.angle_beta   90.00
_cell.angle_gamma   90.00
#
_symmetry.space_group_name_H-M   'P 1'
#
loop_
_entity.id
_entity.type
_entity.pdbx_description
1 polymer ?
#
loop_
_entity_poly.entity_id
_entity_poly.type
_entity_poly.pdbx_seq_one_letter_code
_entity_poly.pdbx_strand_id
1 'polypeptide(L)'
;MYADENSADELEAVLTQRLDVDLEMAQMHAEADVWHAVRDRGFCNHGSAVGYLNPPVHELQKRLKPGELACTAGCETIFANGEDWYVQLDDPMLNPVPLPRRSGIGGGRAASRSGA
;
A
#
# COMPACT_ATOMS: atom_id res chain seq x y z
N MET A 1 -2.21 -53.43 8.92
CA MET A 1 -2.29 -51.97 8.82
C MET A 1 -0.86 -51.49 8.67
N TYR A 2 -0.45 -51.15 7.44
CA TYR A 2 0.93 -50.78 7.16
C TYR A 2 1.20 -49.36 7.67
N ALA A 3 2.34 -49.17 8.32
CA ALA A 3 2.73 -47.89 8.91
C ALA A 3 3.16 -46.83 7.87
N ASP A 4 3.07 -47.12 6.56
CA ASP A 4 3.52 -46.22 5.49
C ASP A 4 2.41 -45.32 4.91
N GLU A 5 1.14 -45.77 4.89
CA GLU A 5 0.02 -45.00 4.32
C GLU A 5 -0.24 -43.71 5.11
N ASN A 6 -0.17 -43.78 6.45
CA ASN A 6 -0.39 -42.61 7.30
C ASN A 6 0.72 -41.54 7.16
N SER A 7 1.94 -41.96 6.78
CA SER A 7 3.06 -41.03 6.56
C SER A 7 2.98 -40.32 5.21
N ALA A 8 2.37 -40.96 4.21
CA ALA A 8 2.14 -40.38 2.90
C ALA A 8 1.03 -39.32 2.97
N ASP A 9 -0.07 -39.62 3.65
CA ASP A 9 -1.19 -38.69 3.86
C ASP A 9 -0.76 -37.46 4.67
N GLU A 10 0.07 -37.65 5.71
CA GLU A 10 0.63 -36.55 6.51
C GLU A 10 1.59 -35.67 5.67
N LEU A 11 2.39 -36.27 4.79
CA LEU A 11 3.28 -35.53 3.89
C LEU A 11 2.48 -34.74 2.84
N GLU A 12 1.44 -35.34 2.26
CA GLU A 12 0.54 -34.69 1.31
C GLU A 12 -0.20 -33.51 1.94
N ALA A 13 -0.66 -33.65 3.18
CA ALA A 13 -1.27 -32.57 3.94
C ALA A 13 -0.31 -31.39 4.16
N VAL A 14 0.96 -31.67 4.48
CA VAL A 14 2.00 -30.63 4.65
C VAL A 14 2.31 -29.94 3.31
N LEU A 15 2.39 -30.68 2.21
CA LEU A 15 2.65 -30.10 0.89
C LEU A 15 1.49 -29.23 0.42
N THR A 16 0.24 -29.65 0.65
CA THR A 16 -0.95 -28.87 0.35
C THR A 16 -0.95 -27.56 1.13
N GLN A 17 -0.70 -27.60 2.45
CA GLN A 17 -0.61 -26.39 3.27
C GLN A 17 0.47 -25.42 2.80
N ARG A 18 1.63 -25.93 2.35
CA ARG A 18 2.69 -25.08 1.80
C ARG A 18 2.28 -24.43 0.49
N LEU A 19 1.64 -25.19 -0.40
CA LEU A 19 1.14 -24.65 -1.67
C LEU A 19 0.10 -23.56 -1.43
N ASP A 20 -0.82 -23.76 -0.48
CA ASP A 20 -1.81 -22.75 -0.12
C ASP A 20 -1.15 -21.46 0.37
N VAL A 21 -0.16 -21.57 1.26
CA VAL A 21 0.62 -20.41 1.74
C VAL A 21 1.37 -19.73 0.59
N ASP A 22 2.00 -20.47 -0.31
CA ASP A 22 2.72 -19.91 -1.45
C ASP A 22 1.78 -19.15 -2.39
N LEU A 23 0.57 -19.67 -2.62
CA LEU A 23 -0.47 -19.01 -3.42
C LEU A 23 -0.99 -17.74 -2.74
N GLU A 24 -1.25 -17.77 -1.43
CA GLU A 24 -1.64 -16.59 -0.66
C GLU A 24 -0.56 -15.50 -0.70
N MET A 25 0.71 -15.88 -0.53
CA MET A 25 1.84 -14.96 -0.64
C MET A 25 1.99 -14.38 -2.06
N ALA A 26 1.81 -15.20 -3.09
CA ALA A 26 1.84 -14.75 -4.47
C ALA A 26 0.73 -13.73 -4.77
N GLN A 27 -0.47 -13.95 -4.25
CA GLN A 27 -1.57 -13.00 -4.38
C GLN A 27 -1.28 -11.68 -3.65
N MET A 28 -0.79 -11.74 -2.41
CA MET A 28 -0.42 -10.53 -1.66
C MET A 28 0.68 -9.72 -2.38
N HIS A 29 1.66 -10.38 -2.99
CA HIS A 29 2.69 -9.70 -3.78
C HIS A 29 2.09 -9.02 -5.03
N ALA A 30 1.20 -9.70 -5.74
CA ALA A 30 0.55 -9.12 -6.92
C ALA A 30 -0.27 -7.87 -6.57
N GLU A 31 -0.99 -7.88 -5.45
CA GLU A 31 -1.73 -6.71 -4.95
C GLU A 31 -0.80 -5.57 -4.52
N ALA A 32 0.31 -5.90 -3.85
CA ALA A 32 1.33 -4.92 -3.49
C ALA A 32 1.98 -4.27 -4.72
N ASP A 33 2.25 -5.02 -5.78
CA ASP A 33 2.83 -4.51 -7.03
C ASP A 33 1.89 -3.48 -7.69
N VAL A 34 0.58 -3.72 -7.69
CA VAL A 34 -0.41 -2.75 -8.18
C VAL A 34 -0.34 -1.45 -7.38
N TRP A 35 -0.23 -1.55 -6.05
CA TRP A 35 -0.09 -0.39 -5.17
C TRP A 35 1.22 0.38 -5.38
N HIS A 36 2.33 -0.32 -5.59
CA HIS A 36 3.63 0.28 -5.88
C HIS A 36 3.65 0.97 -7.23
N ALA A 37 3.01 0.40 -8.26
CA ALA A 37 2.94 0.99 -9.59
C ALA A 37 2.31 2.40 -9.60
N VAL A 38 1.31 2.66 -8.76
CA VAL A 38 0.74 4.01 -8.60
C VAL A 38 1.77 5.00 -8.05
N ARG A 39 2.53 4.58 -7.03
CA ARG A 39 3.56 5.41 -6.39
C ARG A 39 4.76 5.65 -7.29
N ASP A 40 5.18 4.65 -8.07
CA ASP A 40 6.28 4.77 -9.04
C ASP A 40 5.95 5.75 -10.17
N ARG A 41 4.66 5.92 -10.49
CA ARG A 41 4.17 6.98 -11.38
C ARG A 41 4.14 8.37 -10.74
N GLY A 42 4.44 8.46 -9.44
CA GLY A 42 4.49 9.71 -8.69
C GLY A 42 3.16 10.14 -8.06
N PHE A 43 2.17 9.25 -7.95
CA PHE A 43 0.86 9.54 -7.37
C PHE A 43 0.66 8.88 -6.01
N CYS A 44 -0.19 9.46 -5.18
CA CYS A 44 -0.58 8.87 -3.90
C CYS A 44 -1.59 7.75 -4.15
N ASN A 45 -1.43 6.63 -3.46
CA ASN A 45 -2.39 5.52 -3.45
C ASN A 45 -3.37 5.60 -2.28
N HIS A 46 -3.34 6.68 -1.49
CA HIS A 46 -4.23 6.91 -0.34
C HIS A 46 -4.27 5.80 0.71
N GLY A 47 -3.21 4.99 0.79
CA GLY A 47 -3.17 3.75 1.55
C GLY A 47 -3.35 3.83 3.07
N SER A 48 -3.44 5.03 3.63
CA SER A 48 -3.72 5.25 5.04
C SER A 48 -4.36 6.62 5.24
N ALA A 49 -5.27 6.71 6.21
CA ALA A 49 -5.93 7.94 6.59
C ALA A 49 -6.19 7.99 8.11
N VAL A 50 -6.41 9.20 8.63
CA VAL A 50 -6.84 9.45 10.01
C VAL A 50 -8.17 10.21 10.00
N GLY A 51 -9.13 9.76 10.79
CA GLY A 51 -10.41 10.45 10.97
C GLY A 51 -10.36 11.52 12.06
N TYR A 52 -11.37 12.39 12.10
CA TYR A 52 -11.56 13.38 13.15
C TYR A 52 -11.55 12.77 14.57
N LEU A 53 -10.89 13.44 15.50
CA LEU A 53 -10.87 13.09 16.92
C LEU A 53 -10.70 14.36 17.79
N ASN A 54 -11.39 14.41 18.94
CA ASN A 54 -11.26 15.49 19.93
C ASN A 54 -11.08 14.91 21.35
N PRO A 55 -9.93 15.11 22.03
CA PRO A 55 -8.77 15.88 21.56
C PRO A 55 -8.02 15.20 20.41
N PRO A 56 -7.39 15.98 19.50
CA PRO A 56 -6.62 15.43 18.39
C PRO A 56 -5.33 14.77 18.89
N VAL A 57 -4.98 13.60 18.34
CA VAL A 57 -3.71 12.89 18.60
C VAL A 57 -2.73 13.00 17.44
N HIS A 58 -3.18 13.49 16.29
CA HIS A 58 -2.38 13.70 15.08
C HIS A 58 -2.60 15.12 14.51
N GLU A 59 -1.57 15.74 13.95
CA GLU A 59 -1.64 17.13 13.46
C GLU A 59 -2.71 17.35 12.38
N LEU A 60 -2.89 16.38 11.49
CA LEU A 60 -3.94 16.45 10.45
C LEU A 60 -5.35 16.48 11.06
N GLN A 61 -5.59 15.84 12.21
CA GLN A 61 -6.92 15.78 12.82
C GLN A 61 -7.40 17.15 13.31
N LYS A 62 -6.48 18.08 13.60
CA LYS A 62 -6.82 19.45 14.00
C LYS A 62 -7.57 20.21 12.90
N ARG A 63 -7.45 19.78 11.64
CA ARG A 63 -8.05 20.42 10.46
C ARG A 63 -9.36 19.77 10.04
N LEU A 64 -9.69 18.62 10.63
CA LEU A 64 -10.84 17.81 10.24
C LEU A 64 -12.12 18.25 10.96
N LYS A 65 -13.24 18.04 10.30
CA LYS A 65 -14.58 18.07 10.89
C LYS A 65 -15.06 16.63 11.18
N PRO A 66 -16.05 16.44 12.07
CA PRO A 66 -16.65 15.13 12.29
C PRO A 66 -17.08 14.48 10.97
N GLY A 67 -16.64 13.23 10.76
CA GLY A 67 -16.89 12.47 9.54
C GLY A 67 -15.80 12.56 8.48
N GLU A 68 -14.97 13.61 8.46
CA GLU A 68 -13.88 13.76 7.50
C GLU A 68 -12.67 12.88 7.86
N LEU A 69 -11.88 12.51 6.84
CA LEU A 69 -10.60 11.81 6.97
C LEU A 69 -9.49 12.58 6.26
N ALA A 70 -8.27 12.52 6.78
CA ALA A 70 -7.08 13.04 6.10
C ALA A 70 -6.11 11.92 5.72
N CYS A 71 -5.65 11.91 4.48
CA CYS A 71 -4.63 10.98 3.99
C CYS A 71 -3.31 11.16 4.75
N THR A 72 -2.75 10.05 5.25
CA THR A 72 -1.41 9.98 5.87
C THR A 72 -0.38 9.29 5.00
N ALA A 73 -0.78 8.72 3.86
CA ALA A 73 0.12 8.03 2.90
C ALA A 73 1.04 8.97 2.10
N GLY A 74 0.84 10.29 2.21
CA GLY A 74 1.80 11.31 1.77
C GLY A 74 1.22 12.56 1.11
N CYS A 75 -0.08 12.63 0.81
CA CYS A 75 -0.65 13.79 0.10
C CYS A 75 -1.51 14.73 0.96
N GLU A 76 -1.84 14.36 2.21
CA GLU A 76 -2.68 15.15 3.11
C GLU A 76 -4.09 15.51 2.59
N THR A 77 -4.56 14.89 1.49
CA THR A 77 -5.92 15.06 0.97
C THR A 77 -6.95 14.81 2.06
N ILE A 78 -7.93 15.71 2.18
CA ILE A 78 -9.09 15.54 3.06
C ILE A 78 -10.24 14.94 2.25
N PHE A 79 -10.77 13.82 2.75
CA PHE A 79 -11.93 13.13 2.22
C PHE A 79 -13.17 13.53 3.01
N ALA A 80 -14.31 13.64 2.31
CA ALA A 80 -15.56 14.05 2.93
C ALA A 80 -16.07 13.04 3.97
N ASN A 81 -15.83 11.75 3.72
CA ASN A 81 -16.20 10.64 4.58
C ASN A 81 -15.40 9.37 4.23
N GLY A 82 -15.68 8.26 4.93
CA GLY A 82 -15.01 6.99 4.68
C GLY A 82 -15.30 6.40 3.30
N GLU A 83 -16.50 6.60 2.75
CA GLU A 83 -16.86 6.11 1.42
C GLU A 83 -16.06 6.82 0.32
N ASP A 84 -15.92 8.15 0.41
CA ASP A 84 -15.07 8.94 -0.48
C ASP A 84 -13.61 8.49 -0.43
N TRP A 85 -13.10 8.18 0.78
CA TRP A 85 -11.77 7.62 0.92
C TRP A 85 -11.63 6.23 0.27
N TYR A 86 -12.58 5.30 0.50
CA TYR A 86 -12.54 3.96 -0.10
C TYR A 86 -12.61 3.99 -1.64
N VAL A 87 -13.45 4.85 -2.21
CA VAL A 87 -13.52 5.01 -3.69
C VAL A 87 -12.17 5.45 -4.26
N GLN A 88 -11.49 6.39 -3.62
CA GLN A 88 -10.17 6.87 -4.05
C GLN A 88 -9.02 5.93 -3.67
N LEU A 89 -9.24 5.02 -2.72
CA LEU A 89 -8.30 3.96 -2.35
C LEU A 89 -8.34 2.81 -3.37
N ASP A 90 -9.55 2.41 -3.79
CA ASP A 90 -9.77 1.34 -4.76
C ASP A 90 -9.32 1.74 -6.16
N ASP A 91 -9.53 2.99 -6.55
CA ASP A 91 -9.00 3.56 -7.80
C ASP A 91 -8.32 4.93 -7.56
N PRO A 92 -7.04 4.94 -7.16
CA PRO A 92 -6.28 6.17 -6.97
C PRO A 92 -6.08 6.98 -8.26
N MET A 93 -6.34 6.38 -9.42
CA MET A 93 -6.22 7.05 -10.72
C MET A 93 -7.52 7.74 -11.14
N LEU A 94 -8.63 7.54 -10.43
CA LEU A 94 -9.88 8.27 -10.63
C LEU A 94 -9.72 9.78 -10.35
N ASN A 95 -8.92 10.13 -9.33
CA ASN A 95 -8.55 11.50 -9.00
C ASN A 95 -7.08 11.55 -8.55
N PRO A 96 -6.12 11.50 -9.48
CA PRO A 96 -4.72 11.27 -9.16
C PRO A 96 -4.11 12.46 -8.41
N VAL A 97 -3.67 12.21 -7.17
CA VAL A 97 -3.02 13.23 -6.33
C VAL A 97 -1.49 13.07 -6.42
N PRO A 98 -0.76 14.06 -6.95
CA PRO A 98 0.71 13.98 -7.01
C PRO A 98 1.30 13.85 -5.61
N LEU A 99 2.26 12.93 -5.43
CA LEU A 99 3.06 12.90 -4.23
C LEU A 99 3.96 14.15 -4.19
N PRO A 100 4.12 14.80 -3.03
CA PRO A 100 5.12 15.84 -2.87
C PRO A 100 6.47 15.29 -3.31
N ARG A 101 7.18 15.99 -4.21
CA ARG A 101 8.57 15.62 -4.53
C ARG A 101 9.32 15.59 -3.21
N ARG A 102 9.84 14.42 -2.82
CA ARG A 102 10.84 14.35 -1.75
C ARG A 102 11.96 15.28 -2.18
N SER A 103 12.09 16.43 -1.52
CA SER A 103 13.26 17.30 -1.66
C SER A 103 14.48 16.41 -1.44
N GLY A 104 15.27 16.24 -2.49
CA GLY A 104 16.32 15.25 -2.54
C GLY A 104 17.30 15.40 -1.38
N ILE A 105 17.47 14.33 -0.62
CA ILE A 105 18.71 14.10 0.13
C ILE A 105 19.63 13.41 -0.89
N GLY A 106 20.69 14.12 -1.30
CA GLY A 106 21.32 13.94 -2.61
C GLY A 106 22.41 12.86 -2.74
N GLY A 107 22.98 12.81 -3.96
CA GLY A 107 24.35 12.36 -4.23
C GLY A 107 24.47 11.08 -5.06
N GLY A 108 24.70 11.20 -6.38
CA GLY A 108 25.04 10.03 -7.19
C GLY A 108 25.16 10.21 -8.71
N ARG A 109 26.09 11.05 -9.16
CA ARG A 109 26.70 11.10 -10.51
C ARG A 109 25.76 11.27 -11.71
N ALA A 110 25.61 12.54 -12.12
CA ALA A 110 25.42 12.86 -13.53
C ALA A 110 26.62 12.31 -14.33
N ALA A 111 26.39 11.33 -15.20
CA ALA A 111 27.36 10.90 -16.18
C ALA A 111 27.48 11.99 -17.26
N SER A 112 28.48 12.87 -17.11
CA SER A 112 28.96 13.71 -18.19
C SER A 112 29.57 12.83 -19.27
N ARG A 113 28.82 12.56 -20.34
CA ARG A 113 29.42 12.10 -21.59
C ARG A 113 30.12 13.30 -22.21
N SER A 114 31.44 13.35 -22.02
CA SER A 114 32.34 14.22 -22.78
C SER A 114 32.40 13.69 -24.21
N GLY A 115 32.01 14.53 -25.16
CA GLY A 115 32.37 14.34 -26.56
C GLY A 115 33.81 14.76 -26.77
N ALA A 116 34.57 13.88 -27.41
CA ALA A 116 35.76 14.17 -28.20
C ALA A 116 35.83 13.10 -29.29
#